data_AF-A0A3D2M8P7-F1
#
_entry.id   AF-A0A3D2M8P7-F1
#
_cell.length_a   1.000
_cell.length_b   1.000
_cell.length_c   1.000
_cell.angle_alpha   90.00
_cell.angle_beta   90.00
_cell.angle_gamma   90.00
#
_symmetry.space_group_name_H-M   'P 1'
#
loop_
_entity.id
_entity.type
_entity.pdbx_description
1 polymer ?
#
loop_
_entity_poly.entity_id
_entity_poly.type
_entity_poly.pdbx_seq_one_letter_code
_entity_poly.pdbx_strand_id
1 'polypeptide(L)'
;AGRVDRPGKVDKIINPYVSTQDLQACAIEQEKGAAGVGPVDDPNEPKVVQLLPNPKIERDRTVIRLPSFEKVRNDPALYAHANRVLHLETNPGNARALV
;
A
#
# COMPACT_ATOMS: atom_id res chain seq x y z
N ALA A 1 -10.64 -2.35 -14.98
CA ALA A 1 -9.36 -1.94 -15.60
C ALA A 1 -8.31 -1.87 -14.49
N GLY A 2 -7.48 -2.89 -14.36
CA GLY A 2 -6.45 -2.96 -13.32
C GLY A 2 -5.24 -2.12 -13.73
N ARG A 3 -5.18 -0.88 -13.27
CA ARG A 3 -4.00 -0.04 -13.39
C ARG A 3 -3.06 -0.48 -12.26
N VAL A 4 -1.87 -0.96 -12.61
CA VAL A 4 -0.85 -1.31 -11.62
C VAL A 4 -0.57 -0.06 -10.79
N ASP A 5 -0.77 -0.17 -9.48
CA ASP A 5 -0.53 0.94 -8.57
C ASP A 5 0.96 1.29 -8.60
N ARG A 6 1.26 2.57 -8.81
CA ARG A 6 2.64 3.03 -8.80
C ARG A 6 2.92 3.43 -7.36
N PRO A 7 3.86 2.76 -6.67
CA PRO A 7 4.19 3.14 -5.31
C PRO A 7 4.54 4.64 -5.30
N GLY A 8 3.92 5.36 -4.36
CA GLY A 8 4.16 6.78 -4.14
C GLY A 8 5.57 7.05 -3.64
N LYS A 9 5.86 8.32 -3.33
CA LYS A 9 7.14 8.66 -2.70
C LYS A 9 7.24 7.92 -1.36
N VAL A 10 8.35 7.21 -1.17
CA VAL A 10 8.69 6.57 0.10
C VAL A 10 9.40 7.60 0.95
N ASP A 11 8.82 7.91 2.11
CA ASP A 11 9.45 8.81 3.07
C ASP A 11 10.73 8.18 3.61
N LYS A 12 11.78 8.98 3.75
CA LYS A 12 13.02 8.51 4.33
C LYS A 12 12.79 8.21 5.81
N ILE A 13 13.08 6.98 6.20
CA ILE A 13 13.08 6.57 7.61
C ILE A 13 14.15 7.38 8.33
N ILE A 14 13.74 8.20 9.30
CA ILE A 14 14.65 8.90 10.20
C ILE A 14 15.32 7.84 11.08
N ASN A 15 16.63 8.00 11.32
CA ASN A 15 17.41 7.06 12.10
C ASN A 15 16.84 6.94 13.55
N PRO A 16 16.50 5.72 14.02
CA PRO A 16 15.83 5.51 15.31
C PRO A 16 16.71 5.78 16.54
N TYR A 17 18.01 6.00 16.35
CA TYR A 17 18.97 6.27 17.44
C TYR A 17 19.35 7.74 17.57
N VAL A 18 18.68 8.64 16.83
CA VAL A 18 18.88 10.08 17.04
C VAL A 18 18.09 10.50 18.28
N SER A 19 18.81 10.94 19.30
CA SER A 19 18.23 11.52 20.52
C SER A 19 17.50 12.81 20.17
N THR A 20 16.17 12.82 20.21
CA THR A 20 15.33 14.03 20.02
C THR A 20 15.53 15.10 21.10
N GLN A 21 16.39 14.83 22.10
CA GLN A 21 16.78 15.75 23.17
C GLN A 21 18.00 16.61 22.77
N ASP A 22 18.77 16.20 21.77
CA ASP A 22 19.92 16.96 21.26
C ASP A 22 19.44 17.93 20.17
N LEU A 23 18.96 19.11 20.60
CA LEU A 23 18.39 20.16 19.73
C LEU A 23 19.32 20.56 18.56
N GLN A 24 20.63 20.48 18.75
CA GLN A 24 21.63 20.80 17.72
C GLN A 24 21.68 19.75 16.60
N ALA A 25 21.48 18.48 16.91
CA ALA A 25 21.44 17.40 15.93
C ALA A 25 20.10 17.36 15.18
N CYS A 26 19.00 17.74 15.84
CA CYS A 26 17.68 17.90 15.21
C CYS A 26 17.63 19.01 14.16
N ALA A 27 18.31 20.15 14.37
CA ALA A 27 18.30 21.26 13.42
C ALA A 27 18.94 20.90 12.07
N ILE A 28 20.04 20.14 12.08
CA ILE A 28 20.77 19.73 10.88
C ILE A 28 19.95 18.77 10.00
N GLU A 29 19.18 17.87 10.63
CA GLU A 29 18.31 16.94 9.90
C GLU A 29 17.00 17.61 9.43
N GLN A 30 16.51 18.63 10.15
CA GLN A 30 15.40 19.47 9.70
C GLN A 30 15.77 20.28 8.45
N GLU A 31 16.97 20.85 8.38
CA GLU A 31 17.45 21.58 7.20
C GLU A 31 17.59 20.68 5.96
N LYS A 32 17.96 19.41 6.12
CA LYS A 32 17.97 18.42 5.03
C LYS A 32 16.58 17.97 4.59
N GLY A 33 15.61 17.94 5.50
CA GLY A 33 14.21 17.57 5.24
C GLY A 33 13.33 18.72 4.72
N ALA A 34 13.73 19.97 4.93
CA ALA A 34 12.92 21.17 4.64
C ALA A 34 12.84 21.57 3.16
N ALA A 35 13.57 20.91 2.24
CA ALA A 35 13.50 21.21 0.81
C ALA A 35 12.24 20.66 0.09
N GLY A 36 11.18 20.34 0.83
CA GLY A 36 9.91 19.93 0.25
C GLY A 36 8.88 19.51 1.28
N VAL A 37 8.34 20.45 2.05
CA VAL A 37 7.21 20.16 2.95
C VAL A 37 6.20 21.31 2.84
N GLY A 38 4.98 20.96 2.42
CA GLY A 38 3.79 21.81 2.53
C GLY A 38 3.41 22.04 4.00
N PRO A 39 2.16 22.42 4.32
CA PRO A 39 1.76 22.71 5.69
C PRO A 39 2.12 21.56 6.62
N VAL A 40 2.85 21.87 7.69
CA VAL A 40 3.25 20.92 8.73
C VAL A 40 2.01 20.67 9.57
N ASP A 41 1.36 19.53 9.36
CA ASP A 41 0.24 19.09 10.19
C ASP A 41 0.75 18.77 11.61
N ASP A 42 0.09 19.34 12.63
CA ASP A 42 0.43 19.13 14.04
C ASP A 42 0.31 17.64 14.43
N PRO A 43 1.38 16.99 14.93
CA PRO A 43 1.37 15.56 15.24
C PRO A 43 0.51 15.18 16.46
N ASN A 44 -0.08 16.16 17.16
CA ASN A 44 -0.82 15.96 18.41
C ASN A 44 -2.33 16.22 18.27
N GLU A 45 -2.81 16.55 17.06
CA GLU A 45 -4.22 16.78 16.81
C GLU A 45 -4.95 15.46 16.45
N PRO A 46 -5.99 15.05 17.20
CA PRO A 46 -6.70 13.81 16.94
C PRO A 46 -7.54 13.90 15.66
N LYS A 47 -7.06 13.27 14.59
CA LYS A 47 -7.79 13.14 13.32
C LYS A 47 -8.84 12.02 13.41
N VAL A 48 -10.12 12.38 13.34
CA VAL A 48 -11.22 11.39 13.33
C VAL A 48 -11.20 10.64 12.00
N VAL A 49 -10.77 9.38 12.02
CA VAL A 49 -10.81 8.49 10.84
C VAL A 49 -12.21 7.93 10.70
N GLN A 50 -12.89 8.24 9.60
CA GLN A 50 -14.16 7.60 9.27
C GLN A 50 -13.88 6.20 8.71
N LEU A 51 -14.31 5.18 9.44
CA LEU A 51 -14.29 3.80 8.95
C LEU A 51 -15.48 3.60 8.00
N LEU A 52 -15.21 3.55 6.70
CA LEU A 52 -16.23 3.15 5.74
C LEU A 52 -16.52 1.65 5.93
N PRO A 53 -17.79 1.24 6.03
CA PRO A 53 -18.14 -0.16 6.08
C PRO A 53 -17.71 -0.85 4.78
N ASN A 54 -16.87 -1.88 4.90
CA ASN A 54 -16.52 -2.71 3.76
C ASN A 54 -17.78 -3.47 3.30
N PRO A 55 -18.20 -3.39 2.02
CA PRO A 55 -19.36 -4.12 1.55
C PRO A 55 -19.19 -5.62 1.85
N LYS A 56 -20.16 -6.22 2.53
CA LYS A 56 -20.20 -7.67 2.72
C LYS A 56 -20.47 -8.31 1.36
N ILE A 57 -19.42 -8.78 0.72
CA ILE A 57 -19.51 -9.50 -0.54
C ILE A 57 -19.90 -10.95 -0.23
N GLU A 58 -21.05 -11.40 -0.75
CA GLU A 58 -21.47 -12.81 -0.66
C GLU A 58 -20.46 -13.69 -1.40
N ARG A 59 -19.74 -14.52 -0.64
CA ARG A 59 -18.63 -15.33 -1.15
C ARG A 59 -19.07 -16.30 -2.24
N ASP A 60 -20.22 -16.93 -2.06
CA ASP A 60 -20.73 -17.99 -2.96
C ASP A 60 -21.17 -17.47 -4.32
N ARG A 61 -21.47 -16.16 -4.42
CA ARG A 61 -21.96 -15.53 -5.65
C ARG A 61 -20.93 -14.62 -6.32
N THR A 62 -19.73 -14.54 -5.78
CA THR A 62 -18.69 -13.65 -6.31
C THR A 62 -17.45 -14.39 -6.76
N VAL A 63 -17.03 -14.04 -7.98
CA VAL A 63 -15.90 -14.67 -8.68
C VAL A 63 -14.79 -13.65 -8.87
N ILE A 64 -13.55 -14.14 -8.90
CA ILE A 64 -12.39 -13.32 -9.23
C ILE A 64 -12.12 -13.48 -10.73
N ARG A 65 -12.06 -12.36 -11.45
CA ARG A 65 -11.68 -12.34 -12.85
C ARG A 65 -10.16 -12.20 -12.98
N LEU A 66 -9.52 -13.18 -13.58
CA LEU A 66 -8.12 -13.12 -13.93
C LEU A 66 -7.91 -12.31 -15.21
N PRO A 67 -6.73 -11.68 -15.39
CA PRO A 67 -6.37 -11.08 -16.66
C PRO A 67 -6.20 -12.18 -17.73
N SER A 68 -6.46 -11.85 -19.00
CA SER A 68 -6.28 -12.79 -20.11
C SER A 68 -4.83 -13.23 -20.25
N PHE A 69 -4.62 -14.47 -20.72
CA PHE A 69 -3.30 -15.07 -20.89
C PHE A 69 -2.33 -14.17 -21.68
N GLU A 70 -2.80 -13.58 -22.78
CA GLU A 70 -1.98 -12.69 -23.63
C GLU A 70 -1.46 -11.46 -22.87
N LYS A 71 -2.25 -10.92 -21.93
CA LYS A 71 -1.84 -9.77 -21.11
C LYS A 71 -0.81 -10.18 -20.07
N VAL A 72 -1.01 -11.33 -19.46
CA VAL A 72 -0.13 -11.87 -18.41
C VAL A 72 1.23 -12.29 -18.99
N ARG A 73 1.24 -12.88 -20.19
CA ARG A 73 2.47 -13.33 -20.85
C ARG A 73 3.47 -12.20 -21.11
N ASN A 74 2.97 -11.03 -21.47
CA ASN A 74 3.79 -9.92 -21.94
C ASN A 74 4.19 -8.93 -20.82
N ASP A 75 3.51 -8.97 -19.66
CA ASP A 75 3.76 -8.05 -18.54
C ASP A 75 4.12 -8.82 -17.25
N PRO A 76 5.39 -8.76 -16.81
CA PRO A 76 5.84 -9.40 -15.58
C PRO A 76 5.10 -8.96 -14.31
N ALA A 77 4.64 -7.70 -14.24
CA ALA A 77 3.93 -7.19 -13.06
C ALA A 77 2.51 -7.79 -12.98
N LEU A 78 1.81 -7.88 -14.12
CA LEU A 78 0.52 -8.57 -14.19
C LEU A 78 0.66 -10.06 -13.89
N TYR A 79 1.75 -10.69 -14.34
CA TYR A 79 2.06 -12.08 -13.98
C TYR A 79 2.26 -12.26 -12.48
N ALA A 80 3.06 -11.41 -11.83
CA ALA A 80 3.26 -11.48 -10.39
C ALA A 80 1.95 -11.34 -9.62
N HIS A 81 1.09 -10.40 -10.04
CA HIS A 81 -0.22 -10.20 -9.42
C HIS A 81 -1.16 -11.39 -9.64
N ALA A 82 -1.29 -11.88 -10.87
CA ALA A 82 -2.14 -13.03 -11.19
C ALA A 82 -1.67 -14.31 -10.46
N ASN A 83 -0.36 -14.56 -10.39
CA ASN A 83 0.22 -15.69 -9.68
C ASN A 83 -0.04 -15.60 -8.17
N ARG A 84 0.10 -14.42 -7.57
CA ARG A 84 -0.24 -14.20 -6.16
C ARG A 84 -1.70 -14.54 -5.86
N VAL A 85 -2.63 -14.08 -6.70
CA VAL A 85 -4.06 -14.41 -6.57
C VAL A 85 -4.26 -15.92 -6.67
N LEU A 86 -3.71 -16.57 -7.69
CA LEU A 86 -3.82 -18.02 -7.87
C LEU A 86 -3.34 -18.80 -6.63
N HIS A 87 -2.21 -18.40 -6.06
CA HIS A 87 -1.67 -19.02 -4.87
C HIS A 87 -2.58 -18.86 -3.65
N LEU A 88 -3.13 -17.65 -3.44
CA LEU A 88 -4.05 -17.37 -2.32
C LEU A 88 -5.36 -18.15 -2.43
N GLU A 89 -5.88 -18.28 -3.65
CA GLU A 89 -7.14 -18.99 -3.91
C GLU A 89 -6.98 -20.52 -3.92
N THR A 90 -5.78 -21.05 -3.71
CA THR A 90 -5.55 -22.50 -3.51
C THR A 90 -5.96 -22.94 -2.09
N ASN A 91 -6.20 -22.00 -1.17
CA ASN A 91 -6.58 -22.32 0.20
C ASN A 91 -8.07 -22.74 0.30
N PRO A 92 -8.37 -23.99 0.68
CA PRO A 92 -9.74 -24.52 0.70
C PRO A 92 -10.71 -23.77 1.63
N GLY A 93 -10.21 -23.06 2.66
CA GLY A 93 -11.05 -22.29 3.58
C GLY A 93 -11.45 -20.90 3.05
N ASN A 94 -10.80 -20.41 1.99
CA ASN A 94 -10.96 -19.04 1.52
C ASN A 94 -11.02 -18.89 -0.01
N ALA A 95 -10.91 -20.01 -0.74
CA ALA A 95 -10.89 -20.04 -2.19
C ALA A 95 -12.17 -19.47 -2.81
N ARG A 96 -11.99 -18.73 -3.90
CA ARG A 96 -13.04 -18.19 -4.77
C ARG A 96 -12.91 -18.78 -6.17
N ALA A 97 -14.03 -18.88 -6.86
CA ALA A 97 -14.02 -19.30 -8.27
C ALA A 97 -13.31 -18.24 -9.14
N LEU A 98 -12.44 -18.72 -10.03
CA LEU A 98 -11.64 -17.92 -10.95
C LEU A 98 -12.23 -17.97 -12.37
N VAL A 99 -12.23 -16.84 -13.09
CA VAL A 99 -12.74 -16.68 -14.47
C VAL A 99 -11.73 -15.96 -15.35
#